data_AF-A0A9X4KPY8-F1
#
_entry.id   AF-A0A9X4KPY8-F1
#
_cell.length_a   1.000
_cell.length_b   1.000
_cell.length_c   1.000
_cell.angle_alpha   90.00
_cell.angle_beta   90.00
_cell.angle_gamma   90.00
#
_symmetry.space_group_name_H-M   'P 1'
#
loop_
_entity.id
_entity.type
_entity.pdbx_description
1 polymer ?
#
loop_
_entity_poly.entity_id
_entity_poly.type
_entity_poly.pdbx_seq_one_letter_code
_entity_poly.pdbx_strand_id
1 'polypeptide(L)'
;MAPANQFLPDEDLAYTVLADLKRVTREYATAATESVCPTVRQQFTQLLNVTLQMQGELFNAMQSANMYNASSPTLKQEIDKNLKSYQDTQTKTQQFVQQIKQSTIPAWQQSQQNVQQQMQQH
;
A
#
# COMPACT_ATOMS: atom_id res chain seq x y z
N MET A 1 -47.52 -18.54 -14.81
CA MET A 1 -46.46 -17.67 -14.27
C MET A 1 -45.24 -18.54 -14.05
N ALA A 2 -44.21 -18.41 -14.90
CA ALA A 2 -42.97 -19.14 -14.72
C ALA A 2 -42.21 -18.58 -13.50
N PRO A 3 -41.50 -19.41 -12.71
CA PRO A 3 -40.74 -18.91 -11.58
C PRO A 3 -39.62 -18.01 -12.09
N ALA A 4 -39.54 -16.79 -11.55
CA ALA A 4 -38.42 -15.89 -11.78
C ALA A 4 -37.15 -16.56 -11.26
N ASN A 5 -36.13 -16.66 -12.10
CA ASN A 5 -34.83 -17.22 -11.76
C ASN A 5 -34.27 -16.49 -10.52
N GLN A 6 -34.24 -17.17 -9.36
CA GLN A 6 -33.79 -16.61 -8.07
C GLN A 6 -32.26 -16.49 -7.96
N PHE A 7 -31.54 -16.57 -9.07
CA PHE A 7 -30.09 -16.58 -9.11
C PHE A 7 -29.57 -15.23 -9.62
N LEU A 8 -28.48 -14.73 -9.02
CA LEU A 8 -27.83 -13.51 -9.47
C LEU A 8 -27.39 -13.68 -10.95
N PRO A 9 -27.47 -12.62 -11.77
CA PRO A 9 -26.85 -12.60 -13.09
C PRO A 9 -25.36 -12.99 -13.02
N ASP A 10 -24.86 -13.64 -14.08
CA ASP A 10 -23.45 -14.08 -14.15
C ASP A 10 -22.47 -12.91 -13.97
N GLU A 11 -22.80 -11.73 -14.49
CA GLU A 11 -22.02 -10.50 -14.32
C GLU A 11 -21.92 -10.09 -12.84
N ASP A 12 -23.04 -10.09 -12.10
CA ASP A 12 -23.07 -9.74 -10.68
C ASP A 12 -22.32 -10.77 -9.83
N LEU A 13 -22.42 -12.05 -10.19
CA LEU A 13 -21.64 -13.12 -9.55
C LEU A 13 -20.14 -12.93 -9.80
N ALA A 14 -19.74 -12.67 -11.05
CA ALA A 14 -18.35 -12.43 -11.42
C ALA A 14 -17.77 -11.19 -10.72
N TYR A 15 -18.54 -10.10 -10.63
CA TYR A 15 -18.14 -8.92 -9.87
C TYR A 15 -18.02 -9.20 -8.36
N THR A 16 -18.89 -10.02 -7.80
CA THR A 16 -18.82 -10.43 -6.39
C THR A 16 -17.52 -11.19 -6.11
N VAL A 17 -17.20 -12.18 -6.95
CA VAL A 17 -15.96 -12.95 -6.84
C VAL A 17 -14.74 -12.04 -7.05
N LEU A 18 -14.76 -11.18 -8.07
CA LEU A 18 -13.67 -10.24 -8.34
C LEU A 18 -13.44 -9.26 -7.18
N ALA A 19 -14.50 -8.79 -6.53
CA ALA A 19 -14.41 -7.91 -5.37
C ALA A 19 -13.76 -8.62 -4.17
N ASP A 20 -14.13 -9.87 -3.92
CA ASP A 20 -13.53 -10.66 -2.84
C ASP A 20 -12.06 -10.99 -3.15
N LEU A 21 -11.72 -11.39 -4.37
CA LEU A 21 -10.33 -11.59 -4.80
C LEU A 21 -9.48 -10.34 -4.59
N LYS A 22 -9.99 -9.15 -4.93
CA LYS A 22 -9.30 -7.88 -4.65
C LYS A 22 -9.09 -7.64 -3.16
N ARG A 23 -10.08 -8.00 -2.33
CA ARG A 23 -10.01 -7.86 -0.87
C ARG A 23 -8.95 -8.81 -0.29
N VAL A 24 -9.04 -10.10 -0.57
CA VAL A 24 -8.11 -11.10 -0.02
C VAL A 24 -6.68 -10.90 -0.51
N THR A 25 -6.47 -10.42 -1.75
CA THR A 25 -5.14 -10.00 -2.24
C THR A 25 -4.52 -8.95 -1.33
N ARG A 26 -5.27 -7.93 -0.90
CA ARG A 26 -4.75 -6.89 0.02
C ARG A 26 -4.44 -7.47 1.39
N GLU A 27 -5.33 -8.30 1.93
CA GLU A 27 -5.12 -8.95 3.24
C GLU A 27 -3.88 -9.85 3.23
N TYR A 28 -3.68 -10.66 2.19
CA TYR A 28 -2.49 -11.51 2.04
C TYR A 28 -1.21 -10.72 1.78
N ALA A 29 -1.29 -9.60 1.06
CA ALA A 29 -0.14 -8.71 0.90
C ALA A 29 0.33 -8.16 2.26
N THR A 30 -0.59 -7.60 3.06
CA THR A 30 -0.30 -7.14 4.42
C THR A 30 0.27 -8.28 5.28
N ALA A 31 -0.38 -9.44 5.26
CA ALA A 31 0.05 -10.57 6.07
C ALA A 31 1.44 -11.11 5.65
N ALA A 32 1.75 -11.13 4.35
CA ALA A 32 3.08 -11.50 3.87
C ALA A 32 4.15 -10.48 4.31
N THR A 33 3.86 -9.18 4.23
CA THR A 33 4.84 -8.13 4.58
C THR A 33 5.03 -7.96 6.09
N GLU A 34 4.00 -8.21 6.89
CA GLU A 34 4.02 -7.97 8.35
C GLU A 34 4.29 -9.24 9.17
N SER A 35 4.25 -10.43 8.56
CA SER A 35 4.61 -11.67 9.24
C SER A 35 6.09 -11.71 9.62
N VAL A 36 6.37 -11.80 10.93
CA VAL A 36 7.72 -11.99 11.48
C VAL A 36 8.22 -13.43 11.26
N CYS A 37 7.33 -14.42 11.36
CA CYS A 37 7.66 -15.83 11.14
C CYS A 37 7.89 -16.10 9.64
N PRO A 38 9.08 -16.60 9.22
CA PRO A 38 9.39 -16.86 7.81
C PRO A 38 8.42 -17.85 7.15
N THR A 39 8.01 -18.89 7.86
CA THR A 39 7.06 -19.90 7.34
C THR A 39 5.69 -19.29 7.07
N VAL A 40 5.18 -18.47 7.99
CA VAL A 40 3.88 -17.81 7.84
C VAL A 40 3.92 -16.78 6.69
N ARG A 41 5.02 -16.01 6.61
CA ARG A 41 5.28 -15.13 5.46
C ARG A 41 5.24 -15.90 4.14
N GLN A 42 5.92 -17.04 4.07
CA GLN A 42 5.96 -17.86 2.85
C GLN A 42 4.57 -18.37 2.47
N GLN A 43 3.76 -18.81 3.45
CA GLN A 43 2.38 -19.23 3.22
C GLN A 43 1.52 -18.09 2.66
N PHE A 44 1.55 -16.90 3.26
CA PHE A 44 0.82 -15.75 2.74
C PHE A 44 1.33 -15.29 1.37
N THR A 45 2.64 -15.41 1.11
CA THR A 45 3.21 -15.13 -0.23
C THR A 45 2.66 -16.10 -1.28
N GLN A 46 2.53 -17.39 -0.95
CA GLN A 46 1.94 -18.37 -1.85
C GLN A 46 0.46 -18.09 -2.12
N LEU A 47 -0.31 -17.84 -1.06
CA LEU A 47 -1.73 -17.49 -1.18
C LEU A 47 -1.91 -16.23 -2.03
N LEU A 48 -1.11 -15.18 -1.79
CA LEU A 48 -1.10 -13.96 -2.59
C LEU A 48 -0.89 -14.24 -4.08
N ASN A 49 0.13 -15.03 -4.42
CA ASN A 49 0.45 -15.34 -5.82
C ASN A 49 -0.69 -16.11 -6.50
N VAL A 50 -1.28 -17.09 -5.80
CA VAL A 50 -2.42 -17.86 -6.32
C VAL A 50 -3.64 -16.95 -6.52
N THR A 51 -3.95 -16.07 -5.56
CA THR A 51 -5.06 -15.13 -5.68
C THR A 51 -4.87 -14.13 -6.82
N LEU A 52 -3.66 -13.61 -7.02
CA LEU A 52 -3.33 -12.73 -8.15
C LEU A 52 -3.55 -13.43 -9.50
N GLN A 53 -3.17 -14.70 -9.61
CA GLN A 53 -3.42 -15.50 -10.81
C GLN A 53 -4.93 -15.65 -11.07
N MET A 54 -5.70 -16.08 -10.07
CA MET A 54 -7.16 -16.22 -10.20
C MET A 54 -7.84 -14.90 -10.57
N GLN A 55 -7.38 -13.78 -9.99
CA GLN A 55 -7.89 -12.46 -10.32
C GLN A 55 -7.62 -12.09 -11.79
N GLY A 56 -6.44 -12.42 -12.32
CA GLY A 56 -6.10 -12.20 -13.72
C GLY A 56 -6.91 -13.08 -14.68
N GLU A 57 -7.10 -14.35 -14.34
CA GLU A 57 -7.92 -15.30 -15.11
C GLU A 57 -9.39 -14.83 -15.18
N LEU A 58 -9.96 -14.45 -14.03
CA LEU A 58 -11.33 -13.94 -13.96
C LEU A 58 -11.48 -12.62 -14.73
N PHE A 59 -10.51 -11.71 -14.61
CA PHE A 59 -10.52 -10.46 -15.37
C PHE A 59 -10.57 -10.72 -16.88
N ASN A 60 -9.71 -11.61 -17.40
CA ASN A 60 -9.68 -11.97 -18.81
C ASN A 60 -11.00 -12.62 -19.25
N ALA A 61 -11.57 -13.50 -18.43
CA ALA A 61 -12.86 -14.12 -18.70
C ALA A 61 -13.98 -13.08 -18.78
N MET A 62 -14.11 -12.20 -17.78
CA MET A 62 -15.10 -11.12 -17.77
C MET A 62 -14.93 -10.16 -18.96
N GLN A 63 -13.69 -9.83 -19.31
CA GLN A 63 -13.39 -8.96 -20.46
C GLN A 63 -13.82 -9.62 -21.78
N SER A 64 -13.53 -10.91 -21.97
CA SER A 64 -13.92 -11.66 -23.16
C SER A 64 -15.44 -11.84 -23.30
N ALA A 65 -16.14 -11.91 -22.17
CA ALA A 65 -17.59 -12.00 -22.10
C ALA A 65 -18.30 -10.63 -22.16
N ASN A 66 -17.55 -9.53 -22.34
CA ASN A 66 -18.07 -8.16 -22.31
C ASN A 66 -18.82 -7.82 -21.01
N MET A 67 -18.48 -8.49 -19.90
CA MET A 67 -19.01 -8.29 -18.55
C MET A 67 -18.16 -7.33 -17.73
N TYR A 68 -17.00 -6.91 -18.26
CA TYR A 68 -16.14 -5.95 -17.60
C TYR A 68 -16.36 -4.56 -18.17
N ASN A 69 -17.18 -3.76 -17.51
CA ASN A 69 -17.22 -2.33 -17.76
C ASN A 69 -16.15 -1.70 -16.86
N ALA A 70 -14.98 -1.39 -17.43
CA ALA A 70 -13.95 -0.66 -16.71
C ALA A 70 -14.59 0.62 -16.16
N SER A 71 -14.75 0.69 -14.84
CA SER A 71 -15.45 1.79 -14.20
C SER A 71 -14.85 3.10 -14.71
N SER A 72 -15.70 3.90 -15.34
CA SER A 72 -15.53 5.33 -15.64
C SER A 72 -14.83 6.06 -14.48
N PRO A 73 -14.27 7.27 -14.67
CA PRO A 73 -12.90 7.74 -14.44
C PRO A 73 -12.41 7.77 -12.97
N THR A 74 -13.11 7.11 -12.03
CA THR A 74 -12.81 6.99 -10.60
C THR A 74 -11.39 6.49 -10.33
N LEU A 75 -10.84 5.64 -11.21
CA LEU A 75 -9.43 5.19 -11.11
C LEU A 75 -8.46 6.36 -11.11
N LYS A 76 -8.72 7.41 -11.90
CA LYS A 76 -7.83 8.58 -11.95
C LYS A 76 -7.93 9.41 -10.68
N GLN A 77 -9.14 9.62 -10.15
CA GLN A 77 -9.34 10.30 -8.87
C GLN A 77 -8.71 9.55 -7.69
N GLU A 78 -8.81 8.22 -7.67
CA GLU A 78 -8.16 7.37 -6.67
C GLU A 78 -6.63 7.37 -6.82
N ILE A 79 -6.09 7.36 -8.05
CA ILE A 79 -4.65 7.53 -8.30
C ILE A 79 -4.19 8.90 -7.82
N ASP A 80 -4.91 9.97 -8.14
CA ASP A 80 -4.58 11.33 -7.72
C ASP A 80 -4.61 11.47 -6.18
N LYS A 81 -5.57 10.82 -5.52
CA LYS A 81 -5.66 10.76 -4.06
C LYS A 81 -4.47 10.02 -3.45
N ASN A 82 -4.10 8.86 -4.00
CA ASN A 82 -2.95 8.08 -3.55
C ASN A 82 -1.63 8.85 -3.79
N LEU A 83 -1.49 9.49 -4.95
CA LEU A 83 -0.33 10.33 -5.28
C LEU A 83 -0.17 11.47 -4.28
N LYS A 84 -1.26 12.16 -3.94
CA LYS A 84 -1.25 13.23 -2.92
C LYS A 84 -0.85 12.70 -1.54
N SER A 85 -1.39 11.55 -1.14
CA SER A 85 -1.03 10.89 0.13
C SER A 85 0.46 10.52 0.20
N TYR A 86 1.04 10.07 -0.91
CA TYR A 86 2.47 9.77 -0.99
C TYR A 86 3.34 11.02 -0.91
N GLN A 87 2.94 12.11 -1.59
CA GLN A 87 3.63 13.41 -1.51
C GLN A 87 3.62 13.96 -0.07
N ASP A 88 2.47 13.88 0.62
CA ASP A 88 2.34 14.30 2.00
C ASP A 88 3.22 13.46 2.94
N THR A 89 3.23 12.13 2.74
CA THR A 89 4.06 11.21 3.50
C THR A 89 5.56 11.46 3.28
N GLN A 90 5.96 11.70 2.03
CA GLN A 90 7.34 12.05 1.69
C GLN A 90 7.77 13.33 2.39
N THR A 91 6.91 14.36 2.37
CA THR A 91 7.18 15.65 3.02
C THR A 91 7.34 15.49 4.53
N LYS A 92 6.41 14.78 5.18
CA LYS A 92 6.47 14.49 6.62
C LYS A 92 7.74 13.71 6.99
N THR A 93 8.12 12.73 6.16
CA THR A 93 9.34 11.94 6.37
C THR A 93 10.59 12.83 6.28
N GLN A 94 10.65 13.73 5.29
CA GLN A 94 11.77 14.67 5.17
C GLN A 94 11.86 15.62 6.38
N GLN A 95 10.72 16.14 6.85
CA GLN A 95 10.67 16.96 8.07
C GLN A 95 11.15 16.20 9.30
N PHE A 96 10.70 14.96 9.47
CA PHE A 96 11.15 14.10 10.56
C PHE A 96 12.66 13.83 10.52
N VAL A 97 13.20 13.52 9.34
CA VAL A 97 14.66 13.33 9.16
C VAL A 97 15.43 14.61 9.48
N GLN A 98 14.95 15.78 9.08
CA GLN A 98 15.57 17.06 9.42
C GLN A 98 15.53 17.33 10.92
N GLN A 99 14.40 17.03 11.58
CA GLN A 99 14.26 17.17 13.03
C GLN A 99 15.23 16.26 13.79
N ILE A 100 15.38 15.00 13.35
CA ILE A 100 16.40 14.10 13.91
C ILE A 100 17.81 14.66 13.69
N LYS A 101 18.16 15.09 12.47
CA LYS A 101 19.48 15.64 12.17
C LYS A 101 19.82 16.87 13.02
N GLN A 102 18.86 17.76 13.27
CA GLN A 102 19.04 18.92 14.16
C GLN A 102 19.19 18.49 15.63
N SER A 103 18.50 17.43 16.05
CA SER A 103 18.58 16.87 17.40
C SER A 103 19.86 16.06 17.65
N THR A 104 20.61 15.70 16.61
CA THR A 104 21.83 14.87 16.72
C THR A 104 23.12 15.71 16.69
N ILE A 105 23.06 17.05 16.75
CA ILE A 105 24.26 17.86 17.01
C ILE A 105 24.68 17.63 18.47
N PRO A 106 25.85 17.03 18.75
CA PRO A 106 26.28 16.79 20.11
C PRO A 106 26.57 18.13 20.80
N ALA A 107 25.92 18.39 21.93
CA ALA A 107 26.18 19.57 22.78
C ALA A 107 27.66 19.71 23.21
N TRP A 108 28.44 18.65 23.07
CA TRP A 108 29.89 18.61 23.37
C TRP A 108 30.78 19.28 22.33
N GLN A 109 30.29 19.55 21.11
CA GLN A 109 31.09 20.21 20.08
C GLN A 109 31.04 21.75 20.20
N GLN A 110 30.01 22.30 20.84
CA GLN A 110 29.88 23.74 21.06
C GLN A 110 30.64 24.23 22.30
N SER A 111 30.99 23.34 23.24
CA SER A 111 31.80 23.68 24.42
C SER A 111 33.31 23.77 24.15
N GLN A 112 33.84 23.17 23.07
CA GLN A 112 35.28 23.27 22.77
C GLN A 112 35.70 24.57 22.10
N GLN A 113 34.81 25.24 21.35
CA GLN A 113 35.14 26.52 20.70
C GLN A 113 35.23 27.70 21.67
N ASN A 114 34.43 27.70 22.75
CA ASN A 114 34.46 28.78 23.75
C ASN A 114 35.64 28.70 24.73
N VAL A 115 36.19 27.51 24.98
CA VAL A 115 37.33 27.36 25.91
C VAL A 115 38.65 27.82 25.27
N GLN A 116 38.80 27.71 23.95
CA GLN A 116 40.04 28.09 23.27
C GLN A 116 40.21 29.61 23.10
N GLN A 117 39.11 30.39 23.09
CA GLN A 117 39.20 31.86 23.05
C GLN A 117 39.52 32.51 24.40
N GLN A 118 39.32 31.79 25.52
CA GLN A 118 39.57 32.33 26.86
C GLN A 118 41.02 32.14 27.34
N MET A 119 41.82 31.32 26.64
CA MET A 119 43.24 31.10 26.97
C MET A 119 44.22 32.04 26.25
N GLN A 120 43.74 32.94 25.38
CA GLN A 120 44.60 33.87 24.62
C GLN A 120 44.59 35.31 25.18
N GLN A 121 44.01 35.51 26.37
CA GLN A 121 43.99 36.79 27.10
C GLN A 121 44.76 36.74 28.44
N HIS A 122 45.67 35.79 28.63
CA HIS A 122 46.70 35.85 29.68
C HIS A 122 48.09 35.80 29.06
#